data_AF-A0A3R6HYB3-F1
#
_entry.id   AF-A0A3R6HYB3-F1
#
_cell.length_a   1.000
_cell.length_b   1.000
_cell.length_c   1.000
_cell.angle_alpha   90.00
_cell.angle_beta   90.00
_cell.angle_gamma   90.00
#
_symmetry.space_group_name_H-M   'P 1'
#
loop_
_entity.id
_entity.type
_entity.pdbx_description
1 polymer ?
#
loop_
_entity_poly.entity_id
_entity_poly.type
_entity_poly.pdbx_seq_one_letter_code
_entity_poly.pdbx_strand_id
1 'polypeptide(L)'
;MANRKIGQAGLKLIMEFEGCRLTAYQCSAGVWTIGYGHTAGVYKGMKISQAQADAFLKQDIAKFEKYINNPSYVPFTEQLNQNQFDALVSFAFNLGQGNVKKLCVGRNINQITSAMQQYCKAAGKTLPGLQRRRKAEAALYNKKVEDCTGATAVKESEDYNMKTIKKGSKGNAVKVWQIIIGTTPDGIFGSGTESVTKTWQKNHGLTADGIVGKNSWKTGLESL
;
A
#
# COMPACT_ATOMS: atom_id res chain seq x y z
N MET A 1 12.59 2.23 17.70
CA MET A 1 12.51 2.35 16.23
C MET A 1 11.06 2.09 15.83
N ALA A 2 10.43 3.06 15.19
CA ALA A 2 9.12 2.87 14.57
C ALA A 2 9.17 1.69 13.57
N ASN A 3 8.09 0.92 13.45
CA ASN A 3 7.96 -0.16 12.47
C ASN A 3 6.62 -0.05 11.74
N ARG A 4 6.31 1.14 11.22
CA ARG A 4 5.08 1.37 10.46
C ARG A 4 5.20 0.81 9.05
N LYS A 5 4.07 0.37 8.50
CA LYS A 5 3.91 -0.11 7.13
C LYS A 5 3.00 0.82 6.37
N ILE A 6 3.10 0.84 5.05
CA ILE A 6 2.24 1.69 4.22
C ILE A 6 0.78 1.26 4.39
N GLY A 7 -0.09 2.24 4.62
CA GLY A 7 -1.53 2.07 4.66
C GLY A 7 -2.16 2.14 3.26
N GLN A 8 -3.47 1.84 3.19
CA GLN A 8 -4.20 1.85 1.93
C GLN A 8 -4.22 3.23 1.25
N ALA A 9 -4.22 4.31 2.03
CA ALA A 9 -4.20 5.66 1.51
C ALA A 9 -2.89 5.97 0.78
N GLY A 10 -1.75 5.64 1.38
CA GLY A 10 -0.44 5.74 0.73
C GLY A 10 -0.32 4.85 -0.51
N LEU A 11 -0.77 3.59 -0.41
CA LEU A 11 -0.70 2.65 -1.52
C LEU A 11 -1.49 3.17 -2.73
N LYS A 12 -2.73 3.61 -2.52
CA LYS A 12 -3.57 4.19 -3.57
C LYS A 12 -2.94 5.44 -4.19
N LEU A 13 -2.34 6.30 -3.36
CA LEU A 13 -1.67 7.51 -3.83
C LEU A 13 -0.50 7.18 -4.77
N ILE A 14 0.32 6.19 -4.41
CA ILE A 14 1.43 5.75 -5.27
C ILE A 14 0.88 5.19 -6.58
N MET A 15 -0.09 4.28 -6.51
CA MET A 15 -0.70 3.67 -7.70
C MET A 15 -1.25 4.71 -8.69
N GLU A 16 -1.88 5.78 -8.18
CA GLU A 16 -2.43 6.86 -9.00
C GLU A 16 -1.34 7.61 -9.80
N PHE A 17 -0.16 7.81 -9.22
CA PHE A 17 0.92 8.56 -9.87
C PHE A 17 1.85 7.72 -10.74
N GLU A 18 2.07 6.44 -10.40
CA GLU A 18 2.94 5.56 -11.20
C GLU A 18 2.20 4.98 -12.41
N GLY A 19 0.89 4.70 -12.27
CA GLY A 19 0.12 3.96 -13.25
C GLY A 19 0.53 2.49 -13.34
N CYS A 20 -0.38 1.62 -13.81
CA CYS A 20 -0.13 0.18 -13.92
C CYS A 20 -0.01 -0.26 -15.39
N ARG A 21 1.02 -1.03 -15.72
CA ARG A 21 1.17 -1.72 -17.02
C ARG A 21 1.34 -3.22 -16.82
N LEU A 22 0.34 -3.99 -17.20
CA LEU A 22 0.31 -5.45 -17.02
C LEU A 22 1.13 -6.24 -18.07
N THR A 23 1.68 -5.55 -19.06
CA THR A 23 2.62 -6.11 -20.04
C THR A 23 3.92 -5.33 -19.97
N ALA A 24 5.04 -6.04 -19.99
CA ALA A 24 6.37 -5.45 -19.93
C ALA A 24 6.61 -4.47 -21.08
N TYR A 25 7.22 -3.33 -20.76
CA TYR A 25 7.58 -2.27 -21.70
C TYR A 25 9.00 -1.79 -21.40
N GLN A 26 9.66 -1.14 -22.37
CA GLN A 26 10.92 -0.45 -22.12
C GLN A 26 10.64 0.99 -21.69
N CYS A 27 11.20 1.40 -20.55
CA CYS A 27 11.18 2.81 -20.16
C CYS A 27 12.13 3.64 -21.04
N SER A 28 12.16 4.96 -20.86
CA SER A 28 13.05 5.85 -21.62
C SER A 28 14.54 5.56 -21.42
N ALA A 29 14.91 4.87 -20.33
CA ALA A 29 16.27 4.40 -20.06
C ALA A 29 16.56 3.00 -20.65
N GLY A 30 15.65 2.41 -21.43
CA GLY A 30 15.83 1.11 -22.08
C GLY A 30 15.62 -0.11 -21.18
N VAL A 31 15.28 0.08 -19.90
CA VAL A 31 15.08 -0.99 -18.91
C VAL A 31 13.68 -1.58 -19.03
N TRP A 32 13.60 -2.92 -19.05
CA TRP A 32 12.33 -3.64 -19.00
C TRP A 32 11.60 -3.37 -17.69
N THR A 33 10.36 -2.89 -17.80
CA THR A 33 9.56 -2.40 -16.69
C THR A 33 8.14 -2.97 -16.78
N ILE A 34 7.51 -3.27 -15.63
CA ILE A 34 6.14 -3.80 -15.56
C ILE A 34 5.43 -3.32 -14.28
N GLY A 35 4.11 -3.47 -14.21
CA GLY A 35 3.30 -3.05 -13.07
C GLY A 35 3.42 -1.55 -12.84
N TYR A 36 3.76 -1.16 -11.60
CA TYR A 36 3.91 0.23 -11.15
C TYR A 36 5.37 0.71 -11.18
N GLY A 37 6.14 0.29 -12.18
CA GLY A 37 7.56 0.65 -12.32
C GLY A 37 8.55 -0.42 -11.83
N HIS A 38 8.10 -1.66 -11.64
CA HIS A 38 8.96 -2.77 -11.24
C HIS A 38 9.90 -3.18 -12.37
N THR A 39 11.17 -3.43 -12.07
CA THR A 39 12.20 -3.79 -13.06
C THR A 39 12.94 -5.09 -12.75
N ALA A 40 12.89 -5.58 -11.50
CA ALA A 40 13.66 -6.75 -11.10
C ALA A 40 13.11 -8.01 -11.81
N GLY A 41 13.98 -8.70 -12.55
CA GLY A 41 13.60 -9.92 -13.26
C GLY A 41 12.59 -9.74 -14.40
N VAL A 42 12.33 -8.49 -14.84
CA VAL A 42 11.40 -8.23 -15.95
C VAL A 42 12.10 -8.46 -17.29
N TYR A 43 11.43 -9.17 -18.19
CA TYR A 43 11.93 -9.50 -19.52
C TYR A 43 10.90 -9.23 -20.61
N LYS A 44 11.36 -9.21 -21.87
CA LYS A 44 10.52 -8.96 -23.05
C LYS A 44 9.34 -9.93 -23.11
N GLY A 45 8.13 -9.39 -23.23
CA GLY A 45 6.90 -10.18 -23.37
C GLY A 45 6.30 -10.70 -22.06
N MET A 46 6.94 -10.42 -20.91
CA MET A 46 6.36 -10.76 -19.61
C MET A 46 4.99 -10.08 -19.42
N LYS A 47 4.02 -10.84 -18.90
CA LYS A 47 2.69 -10.38 -18.53
C LYS A 47 2.39 -10.78 -17.09
N ILE A 48 1.67 -9.92 -16.38
CA ILE A 48 1.26 -10.17 -14.99
C ILE A 48 -0.21 -9.82 -14.79
N SER A 49 -0.83 -10.44 -13.78
CA SER A 49 -2.15 -10.03 -13.30
C SER A 49 -2.07 -8.73 -12.49
N GLN A 50 -3.21 -8.10 -12.26
CA GLN A 50 -3.30 -6.93 -11.39
C GLN A 50 -2.80 -7.25 -9.96
N ALA A 51 -3.16 -8.42 -9.42
CA ALA A 51 -2.71 -8.85 -8.11
C ALA A 51 -1.18 -9.02 -8.03
N GLN A 52 -0.55 -9.52 -9.10
CA GLN A 52 0.91 -9.61 -9.18
C GLN A 52 1.56 -8.21 -9.27
N ALA A 53 0.96 -7.27 -10.00
CA ALA A 53 1.43 -5.89 -10.05
C ALA A 53 1.37 -5.21 -8.67
N ASP A 54 0.27 -5.42 -7.93
CA ASP A 54 0.10 -4.89 -6.59
C ASP A 54 1.09 -5.53 -5.59
N ALA A 55 1.36 -6.83 -5.73
CA ALA A 55 2.37 -7.54 -4.93
C ALA A 55 3.79 -7.02 -5.19
N PHE A 56 4.16 -6.80 -6.46
CA PHE A 56 5.46 -6.20 -6.81
C PHE A 56 5.58 -4.79 -6.23
N LEU A 57 4.53 -3.99 -6.30
CA LEU A 57 4.53 -2.66 -5.70
C LEU A 57 4.76 -2.71 -4.18
N LYS A 58 4.06 -3.59 -3.45
CA LYS A 58 4.29 -3.78 -2.00
C LYS A 58 5.74 -4.17 -1.71
N GLN A 59 6.31 -5.08 -2.50
CA GLN A 59 7.71 -5.49 -2.37
C GLN A 59 8.68 -4.33 -2.60
N ASP A 60 8.46 -3.53 -3.65
CA ASP A 60 9.30 -2.38 -3.98
C ASP A 60 9.19 -1.27 -2.94
N ILE A 61 8.02 -1.11 -2.31
CA ILE A 61 7.77 -0.15 -1.24
C ILE A 61 8.52 -0.50 0.06
N ALA A 62 8.72 -1.79 0.35
CA ALA A 62 9.27 -2.24 1.63
C ALA A 62 10.65 -1.61 1.98
N LYS A 63 11.47 -1.29 0.97
CA LYS A 63 12.75 -0.59 1.20
C LYS A 63 12.54 0.87 1.62
N PHE A 64 11.51 1.54 1.10
CA PHE A 64 11.19 2.92 1.44
C PHE A 64 10.59 3.05 2.83
N GLU A 65 9.76 2.10 3.25
CA GLU A 65 9.29 2.02 4.64
C GLU A 65 10.44 1.96 5.64
N LYS A 66 11.50 1.18 5.34
CA LYS A 66 12.70 1.11 6.19
C LYS A 66 13.39 2.46 6.32
N TYR A 67 13.43 3.27 5.25
CA TYR A 67 14.00 4.62 5.34
C TYR A 67 13.11 5.55 6.17
N ILE A 68 11.79 5.51 6.01
CA ILE A 68 10.90 6.40 6.77
C ILE A 68 10.93 6.06 8.27
N ASN A 69 11.01 4.77 8.62
CA ASN A 69 11.13 4.31 10.00
C ASN A 69 12.50 4.56 10.65
N ASN A 70 13.50 5.01 9.88
CA ASN A 70 14.86 5.21 10.37
C ASN A 70 15.08 6.69 10.78
N PRO A 71 15.42 6.98 12.05
CA PRO A 71 15.62 8.35 12.53
C PRO A 71 16.78 9.09 11.85
N SER A 72 17.73 8.37 11.23
CA SER A 72 18.80 8.98 10.42
C SER A 72 18.31 9.62 9.13
N TYR A 73 17.11 9.25 8.68
CA TYR A 73 16.43 9.83 7.52
C TYR A 73 15.26 10.71 7.94
N VAL A 74 14.48 10.28 8.94
CA VAL A 74 13.32 11.02 9.45
C VAL A 74 13.41 11.12 10.97
N PRO A 75 14.03 12.19 11.51
CA PRO A 75 14.30 12.31 12.95
C PRO A 75 13.06 12.24 13.84
N PHE A 76 11.91 12.67 13.33
CA PHE A 76 10.60 12.64 14.03
C PHE A 76 9.77 11.40 13.67
N THR A 77 10.39 10.32 13.15
CA THR A 77 9.64 9.13 12.68
C THR A 77 8.73 8.53 13.73
N GLU A 78 9.08 8.60 15.02
CA GLU A 78 8.25 8.01 16.09
C GLU A 78 6.95 8.81 16.31
N GLN A 79 6.95 10.10 15.95
CA GLN A 79 5.82 11.03 16.08
C GLN A 79 4.84 10.99 14.90
N LEU A 80 5.22 10.35 13.79
CA LEU A 80 4.38 10.27 12.59
C LEU A 80 3.08 9.53 12.88
N ASN A 81 1.96 10.07 12.40
CA ASN A 81 0.74 9.30 12.22
C ASN A 81 0.79 8.50 10.90
N GLN A 82 -0.22 7.64 10.67
CA GLN A 82 -0.24 6.77 9.50
C GLN A 82 -0.25 7.55 8.16
N ASN A 83 -1.06 8.59 8.05
CA ASN A 83 -1.14 9.38 6.81
C ASN A 83 0.16 10.13 6.51
N GLN A 84 0.83 10.63 7.55
CA GLN A 84 2.13 11.31 7.42
C GLN A 84 3.23 10.32 7.00
N PHE A 85 3.21 9.11 7.56
CA PHE A 85 4.08 8.01 7.14
C PHE A 85 3.84 7.64 5.67
N ASP A 86 2.58 7.40 5.29
CA ASP A 86 2.16 7.06 3.93
C ASP A 86 2.60 8.09 2.89
N ALA A 87 2.40 9.38 3.19
CA ALA A 87 2.81 10.46 2.30
C ALA A 87 4.35 10.53 2.14
N LEU A 88 5.11 10.28 3.21
CA LEU A 88 6.57 10.22 3.14
C LEU A 88 7.07 9.00 2.36
N VAL A 89 6.39 7.85 2.45
CA VAL A 89 6.71 6.68 1.63
C VAL A 89 6.43 6.96 0.15
N SER A 90 5.30 7.61 -0.19
CA SER A 90 5.03 8.03 -1.58
C SER A 90 6.08 9.00 -2.11
N PHE A 91 6.50 9.97 -1.29
CA PHE A 91 7.58 10.90 -1.62
C PHE A 91 8.91 10.17 -1.86
N ALA A 92 9.24 9.21 -0.99
CA ALA A 92 10.44 8.39 -1.07
C ALA A 92 10.45 7.50 -2.33
N PHE A 93 9.31 6.92 -2.69
CA PHE A 93 9.17 6.11 -3.90
C PHE A 93 9.47 6.94 -5.16
N ASN A 94 9.04 8.20 -5.18
CA ASN A 94 9.27 9.11 -6.31
C ASN A 94 10.71 9.63 -6.44
N LEU A 95 11.32 10.00 -5.30
CA LEU A 95 12.56 10.80 -5.29
C LEU A 95 13.74 10.12 -4.60
N GLY A 96 13.53 8.95 -4.00
CA GLY A 96 14.54 8.22 -3.26
C GLY A 96 14.82 8.76 -1.85
N GLN A 97 15.51 7.94 -1.08
CA GLN A 97 15.84 8.16 0.34
C GLN A 97 16.74 9.37 0.60
N GLY A 98 17.61 9.73 -0.36
CA GLY A 98 18.47 10.91 -0.21
C GLY A 98 17.65 12.20 -0.11
N ASN A 99 16.60 12.31 -0.91
CA ASN A 99 15.68 13.45 -0.87
C ASN A 99 14.79 13.42 0.37
N VAL A 100 14.41 12.23 0.88
CA VAL A 100 13.74 12.12 2.19
C VAL A 100 14.62 12.69 3.29
N LYS A 101 15.89 12.27 3.36
CA LYS A 101 16.82 12.78 4.37
C LYS A 101 16.98 14.30 4.28
N LYS A 102 17.15 14.83 3.06
CA LYS A 102 17.24 16.27 2.81
C LYS A 102 15.95 17.03 3.17
N LEU A 103 14.79 16.41 3.02
CA LEU A 103 13.50 16.96 3.39
C LEU A 103 13.31 17.00 4.91
N CYS A 104 13.68 15.93 5.63
CA CYS A 104 13.32 15.76 7.03
C CYS A 104 14.40 16.23 8.01
N VAL A 105 15.69 16.08 7.69
CA VAL A 105 16.78 16.51 8.58
C VAL A 105 16.82 18.04 8.65
N GLY A 106 16.84 18.58 9.87
CA GLY A 106 16.81 20.03 10.13
C GLY A 106 15.41 20.66 10.04
N ARG A 107 14.35 19.86 9.88
CA ARG A 107 12.95 20.32 9.90
C ARG A 107 12.15 19.58 10.96
N ASN A 108 11.11 20.23 11.46
CA ASN A 108 10.08 19.57 12.28
C ASN A 108 8.90 19.10 11.41
N ILE A 109 8.02 18.31 12.03
CA ILE A 109 6.87 17.65 11.39
C ILE A 109 5.94 18.64 10.66
N ASN A 110 5.77 19.87 11.17
CA ASN A 110 4.87 20.88 10.62
C ASN A 110 5.46 21.62 9.40
N GLN A 111 6.77 21.54 9.18
CA GLN A 111 7.45 22.21 8.07
C GLN A 111 7.53 21.35 6.79
N ILE A 112 7.19 20.07 6.88
CA ILE A 112 7.42 19.08 5.81
C ILE A 112 6.60 19.38 4.57
N THR A 113 5.30 19.65 4.70
CA THR A 113 4.41 19.83 3.55
C THR A 113 4.75 21.09 2.75
N SER A 114 5.10 22.18 3.43
CA SER A 114 5.61 23.39 2.77
C SER A 114 6.94 23.13 2.04
N ALA A 115 7.85 22.36 2.64
CA ALA A 115 9.13 22.02 2.01
C ALA A 115 8.98 21.04 0.82
N MET A 116 8.01 20.11 0.86
CA MET A 116 7.72 19.18 -0.24
C MET A 116 7.43 19.91 -1.56
N GLN A 117 6.83 21.09 -1.51
CA GLN A 117 6.50 21.89 -2.71
C GLN A 117 7.74 22.34 -3.50
N GLN A 118 8.93 22.34 -2.88
CA GLN A 118 10.18 22.67 -3.57
C GLN A 118 10.67 21.53 -4.48
N TYR A 119 10.15 20.31 -4.32
CA TYR A 119 10.53 19.12 -5.06
C TYR A 119 9.64 18.88 -6.29
N CYS A 120 9.38 19.96 -7.04
CA CYS A 120 8.55 19.95 -8.23
C CYS A 120 9.33 20.22 -9.53
N LYS A 121 10.67 20.19 -9.48
CA LYS A 121 11.52 20.59 -10.61
C LYS A 121 12.34 19.43 -11.16
N ALA A 122 12.53 19.43 -12.48
CA ALA A 122 13.54 18.63 -13.17
C ALA A 122 14.29 19.53 -14.15
N ALA A 123 15.63 19.43 -14.20
CA ALA A 123 16.49 20.30 -15.01
C ALA A 123 16.15 21.80 -14.87
N GLY A 124 15.89 22.25 -13.63
CA GLY A 124 15.55 23.65 -13.32
C GLY A 124 14.12 24.08 -13.64
N LYS A 125 13.36 23.30 -14.42
CA LYS A 125 11.97 23.61 -14.80
C LYS A 125 10.97 22.95 -13.87
N THR A 126 9.95 23.69 -13.49
CA THR A 126 8.82 23.15 -12.72
C THR A 126 7.97 22.24 -13.62
N LEU A 127 7.68 21.03 -13.14
CA LEU A 127 6.86 20.05 -13.85
C LEU A 127 5.45 19.98 -13.24
N PRO A 128 4.38 20.24 -14.02
CA PRO A 128 3.01 20.19 -13.51
C PRO A 128 2.64 18.86 -12.86
N GLY A 129 3.12 17.74 -13.41
CA GLY A 129 2.91 16.40 -12.82
C GLY A 129 3.48 16.27 -11.40
N LEU A 130 4.69 16.78 -11.17
CA LEU A 130 5.30 16.77 -9.84
C LEU A 130 4.59 17.73 -8.87
N GLN A 131 4.14 18.89 -9.35
CA GLN A 131 3.33 19.80 -8.53
C GLN A 131 2.04 19.15 -8.04
N ARG A 132 1.32 18.44 -8.93
CA ARG A 132 0.12 17.69 -8.56
C ARG A 132 0.45 16.61 -7.52
N ARG A 133 1.55 15.87 -7.72
CA ARG A 133 2.01 14.83 -6.78
C ARG A 133 2.33 15.38 -5.41
N ARG A 134 3.17 16.42 -5.32
CA ARG A 134 3.53 17.05 -4.05
C ARG A 134 2.32 17.66 -3.34
N LYS A 135 1.35 18.22 -4.07
CA LYS A 135 0.09 18.70 -3.50
C LYS A 135 -0.75 17.56 -2.92
N ALA A 136 -0.86 16.44 -3.62
CA ALA A 136 -1.62 15.27 -3.15
C ALA A 136 -0.96 14.60 -1.93
N GLU A 137 0.36 14.47 -1.91
CA GLU A 137 1.11 13.98 -0.75
C GLU A 137 0.97 14.92 0.46
N ALA A 138 1.07 16.24 0.25
CA ALA A 138 0.84 17.22 1.32
C ALA A 138 -0.61 17.16 1.84
N ALA A 139 -1.58 16.94 0.96
CA ALA A 139 -2.97 16.77 1.35
C ALA A 139 -3.18 15.50 2.19
N LEU A 140 -2.56 14.37 1.81
CA LEU A 140 -2.58 13.16 2.62
C LEU A 140 -1.89 13.39 3.97
N TYR A 141 -0.68 13.99 3.98
CA TYR A 141 0.08 14.27 5.19
C TYR A 141 -0.69 15.12 6.21
N ASN A 142 -1.42 16.13 5.73
CA ASN A 142 -2.23 17.02 6.56
C ASN A 142 -3.62 16.46 6.88
N LYS A 143 -4.03 15.38 6.23
CA LYS A 143 -5.32 14.74 6.50
C LYS A 143 -5.28 14.18 7.92
N LYS A 144 -6.15 14.69 8.78
CA LYS A 144 -6.37 14.11 10.10
C LYS A 144 -6.62 12.62 9.94
N VAL A 145 -5.87 11.83 10.68
CA VAL A 145 -6.24 10.43 10.89
C VAL A 145 -7.49 10.51 11.75
N GLU A 146 -8.66 10.25 11.17
CA GLU A 146 -9.80 9.86 11.99
C GLU A 146 -9.33 8.68 12.83
N ASP A 147 -9.60 8.69 14.14
CA ASP A 147 -9.18 7.61 15.04
C ASP A 147 -9.70 6.27 14.52
N CYS A 148 -8.88 5.64 13.69
CA CYS A 148 -8.68 4.23 13.67
C CYS A 148 -7.44 4.03 14.53
N THR A 149 -7.62 4.02 15.85
CA THR A 149 -6.77 3.22 16.74
C THR A 149 -6.89 1.76 16.32
N GLY A 150 -6.30 1.44 15.16
CA GLY A 150 -6.11 0.10 14.61
C GLY A 150 -4.66 -0.34 14.73
N ALA A 151 -3.91 0.26 15.66
CA ALA A 151 -2.95 -0.52 16.42
C ALA A 151 -3.70 -1.06 17.64
N THR A 152 -4.61 -2.00 17.42
CA THR A 152 -4.99 -2.89 18.53
C THR A 152 -3.77 -3.77 18.77
N ALA A 153 -3.05 -3.48 19.86
CA ALA A 153 -2.64 -4.60 20.69
C ALA A 153 -3.92 -5.42 20.92
N VAL A 154 -4.10 -6.48 20.13
CA VAL A 154 -5.16 -7.45 20.35
C VAL A 154 -4.82 -8.15 21.67
N LYS A 155 -5.28 -7.52 22.75
CA LYS A 155 -5.82 -8.31 23.85
C LYS A 155 -7.01 -9.04 23.25
N GLU A 156 -6.99 -10.36 23.38
CA GLU A 156 -8.15 -11.21 23.16
C GLU A 156 -9.35 -10.58 23.87
N SER A 157 -10.27 -10.00 23.10
CA SER A 157 -11.59 -9.65 23.59
C SER A 157 -12.59 -10.11 22.54
N GLU A 158 -13.11 -11.30 22.83
CA GLU A 158 -14.29 -12.09 22.44
C GLU A 158 -15.37 -11.55 21.47
N ASP A 159 -15.24 -10.36 20.86
CA ASP A 159 -16.30 -9.74 20.04
C ASP A 159 -15.96 -9.63 18.53
N TYR A 160 -14.74 -10.00 18.12
CA TYR A 160 -14.42 -10.34 16.72
C TYR A 160 -14.56 -11.84 16.51
N ASN A 161 -15.77 -12.34 16.68
CA ASN A 161 -16.05 -13.73 16.41
C ASN A 161 -15.74 -13.97 14.91
N MET A 162 -14.67 -14.72 14.59
CA MET A 162 -14.32 -15.25 13.26
C MET A 162 -15.43 -16.23 12.81
N LYS A 163 -16.67 -15.72 12.75
CA LYS A 163 -17.84 -16.47 12.38
C LYS A 163 -17.63 -16.90 10.95
N THR A 164 -17.88 -18.18 10.72
CA THR A 164 -17.78 -18.77 9.39
C THR A 164 -18.69 -17.99 8.43
N ILE A 165 -18.09 -17.33 7.43
CA ILE A 165 -18.83 -16.66 6.35
C ILE A 165 -18.77 -17.51 5.08
N LYS A 166 -19.85 -17.48 4.31
CA LYS A 166 -20.02 -18.24 3.07
C LYS A 166 -21.01 -17.50 2.16
N LYS A 167 -21.29 -18.05 0.98
CA LYS A 167 -22.31 -17.49 0.09
C LYS A 167 -23.61 -17.17 0.83
N GLY A 168 -24.11 -15.94 0.64
CA GLY A 168 -25.29 -15.39 1.31
C GLY A 168 -24.99 -14.62 2.60
N SER A 169 -23.79 -14.76 3.19
CA SER A 169 -23.34 -13.91 4.30
C SER A 169 -23.24 -12.44 3.86
N LYS A 170 -23.44 -11.54 4.82
CA LYS A 170 -23.33 -10.08 4.61
C LYS A 170 -22.65 -9.41 5.81
N GLY A 171 -22.15 -8.19 5.62
CA GLY A 171 -21.66 -7.32 6.68
C GLY A 171 -20.14 -7.14 6.71
N ASN A 172 -19.63 -6.60 7.81
CA ASN A 172 -18.23 -6.16 7.91
C ASN A 172 -17.23 -7.32 7.76
N ALA A 173 -17.54 -8.51 8.28
CA ALA A 173 -16.69 -9.69 8.07
C ALA A 173 -16.53 -10.02 6.57
N VAL A 174 -17.60 -9.90 5.78
CA VAL A 174 -17.51 -10.12 4.34
C VAL A 174 -16.64 -9.06 3.67
N LYS A 175 -16.75 -7.79 4.08
CA LYS A 175 -15.88 -6.72 3.56
C LYS A 175 -14.40 -6.99 3.83
N VAL A 176 -14.06 -7.40 5.04
CA VAL A 176 -12.68 -7.74 5.41
C VAL A 176 -12.18 -8.90 4.56
N TRP A 177 -12.98 -9.95 4.39
CA TRP A 177 -12.59 -11.07 3.54
C TRP A 177 -12.41 -10.67 2.07
N GLN A 178 -13.30 -9.82 1.56
CA GLN A 178 -13.21 -9.30 0.19
C GLN A 178 -11.94 -8.48 -0.03
N ILE A 179 -11.49 -7.71 0.98
CA ILE A 179 -10.20 -7.03 0.99
C ILE A 179 -9.06 -8.04 0.90
N ILE A 180 -9.08 -9.08 1.74
CA ILE A 180 -8.04 -10.15 1.77
C ILE A 180 -7.91 -10.84 0.41
N ILE A 181 -9.03 -11.20 -0.22
CA ILE A 181 -9.01 -11.93 -1.49
C ILE A 181 -8.95 -11.02 -2.73
N GLY A 182 -8.84 -9.70 -2.56
CA GLY A 182 -8.67 -8.74 -3.64
C GLY A 182 -9.91 -8.53 -4.53
N THR A 183 -11.10 -8.53 -3.95
CA THR A 183 -12.36 -8.21 -4.65
C THR A 183 -13.03 -6.95 -4.07
N THR A 184 -14.07 -6.44 -4.74
CA THR A 184 -14.82 -5.27 -4.28
C THR A 184 -15.43 -5.53 -2.90
N PRO A 185 -15.12 -4.72 -1.86
CA PRO A 185 -15.61 -4.93 -0.50
C PRO A 185 -17.03 -4.37 -0.31
N ASP A 186 -17.98 -4.89 -1.08
CA ASP A 186 -19.40 -4.52 -1.01
C ASP A 186 -20.11 -5.08 0.23
N GLY A 187 -19.47 -6.02 0.94
CA GLY A 187 -20.02 -6.68 2.12
C GLY A 187 -21.07 -7.73 1.80
N ILE A 188 -21.14 -8.20 0.56
CA ILE A 188 -22.07 -9.22 0.07
C ILE A 188 -21.28 -10.44 -0.42
N PHE A 189 -21.50 -11.59 0.22
CA PHE A 189 -20.84 -12.82 -0.17
C PHE A 189 -21.65 -13.49 -1.30
N GLY A 190 -21.52 -12.94 -2.51
CA GLY A 190 -22.17 -13.46 -3.72
C GLY A 190 -21.42 -14.63 -4.38
N SER A 191 -21.88 -15.06 -5.55
CA SER A 191 -21.20 -16.07 -6.38
C SER A 191 -19.80 -15.65 -6.81
N GLY A 192 -19.58 -14.36 -7.08
CA GLY A 192 -18.25 -13.81 -7.38
C GLY A 192 -17.28 -13.98 -6.20
N THR A 193 -17.69 -13.54 -5.00
CA THR A 193 -16.89 -13.71 -3.76
C THR A 193 -16.60 -15.17 -3.47
N GLU A 194 -17.58 -16.07 -3.69
CA GLU A 194 -17.40 -17.52 -3.53
C GLU A 194 -16.35 -18.10 -4.49
N SER A 195 -16.42 -17.75 -5.78
CA SER A 195 -15.47 -18.22 -6.80
C SER A 195 -14.03 -17.77 -6.49
N VAL A 196 -13.86 -16.50 -6.10
CA VAL A 196 -12.56 -15.94 -5.73
C VAL A 196 -12.06 -16.57 -4.42
N THR A 197 -12.94 -16.82 -3.46
CA THR A 197 -12.59 -17.50 -2.20
C THR A 197 -12.04 -18.91 -2.46
N LYS A 198 -12.70 -19.70 -3.31
CA LYS A 198 -12.23 -21.06 -3.66
C LYS A 198 -10.85 -21.02 -4.34
N THR A 199 -10.66 -20.06 -5.24
CA THR A 199 -9.38 -19.86 -5.93
C THR A 199 -8.28 -19.49 -4.93
N TRP A 200 -8.59 -18.56 -4.02
CA TRP A 200 -7.67 -18.12 -2.97
C TRP A 200 -7.32 -19.29 -2.04
N GLN A 201 -8.30 -20.06 -1.56
CA GLN A 201 -8.08 -21.22 -0.70
C GLN A 201 -7.17 -22.26 -1.37
N LYS A 202 -7.44 -22.60 -2.64
CA LYS A 202 -6.61 -23.52 -3.42
C LYS A 202 -5.15 -23.06 -3.50
N ASN A 203 -4.93 -21.76 -3.75
CA ASN A 203 -3.59 -21.18 -3.86
C ASN A 203 -2.84 -21.13 -2.53
N HIS A 204 -3.55 -21.22 -1.40
CA HIS A 204 -2.97 -21.22 -0.05
C HIS A 204 -2.96 -22.61 0.60
N GLY A 205 -3.14 -23.67 -0.19
CA GLY A 205 -3.08 -25.06 0.31
C GLY A 205 -4.24 -25.44 1.22
N LEU A 206 -5.34 -24.70 1.17
CA LEU A 206 -6.56 -24.97 1.93
C LEU A 206 -7.58 -25.71 1.05
N THR A 207 -8.54 -26.38 1.68
CA THR A 207 -9.71 -26.92 1.00
C THR A 207 -10.48 -25.79 0.31
N ALA A 208 -10.65 -25.88 -1.01
CA ALA A 208 -11.33 -24.88 -1.83
C ALA A 208 -12.87 -25.02 -1.78
N ASP A 209 -13.43 -24.95 -0.57
CA ASP A 209 -14.87 -25.14 -0.31
C ASP A 209 -15.69 -23.84 -0.44
N GLY A 210 -15.04 -22.67 -0.53
CA GLY A 210 -15.70 -21.37 -0.61
C GLY A 210 -16.24 -20.89 0.74
N ILE A 211 -15.83 -21.53 1.84
CA ILE A 211 -16.26 -21.25 3.20
C ILE A 211 -15.08 -20.67 3.99
N VAL A 212 -15.26 -19.47 4.50
CA VAL A 212 -14.23 -18.77 5.28
C VAL A 212 -14.37 -19.14 6.74
N GLY A 213 -13.79 -20.29 7.10
CA GLY A 213 -13.65 -20.74 8.48
C GLY A 213 -12.34 -20.29 9.14
N LYS A 214 -12.07 -20.82 10.34
CA LYS A 214 -10.89 -20.52 11.15
C LYS A 214 -9.57 -20.52 10.35
N ASN A 215 -9.34 -21.52 9.50
CA ASN A 215 -8.10 -21.63 8.73
C ASN A 215 -8.00 -20.59 7.62
N SER A 216 -9.10 -20.32 6.89
CA SER A 216 -9.12 -19.28 5.85
C SER A 216 -8.87 -17.90 6.45
N TRP A 217 -9.50 -17.61 7.59
CA TRP A 217 -9.28 -16.37 8.30
C TRP A 217 -7.85 -16.23 8.83
N LYS A 218 -7.31 -17.27 9.47
CA LYS A 218 -5.93 -17.28 9.96
C LYS A 218 -4.96 -16.97 8.82
N THR A 219 -5.02 -17.77 7.75
CA THR A 219 -4.12 -17.61 6.60
C THR A 219 -4.34 -16.28 5.88
N GLY A 220 -5.59 -15.79 5.80
CA GLY A 220 -5.94 -14.51 5.18
C GLY A 220 -5.36 -13.32 5.92
N LEU A 221 -5.49 -13.31 7.26
CA LEU A 221 -4.95 -12.25 8.10
C LEU A 221 -3.42 -12.25 8.15
N GLU A 222 -2.80 -13.43 8.11
CA GLU A 222 -1.33 -13.57 8.00
C GLU A 222 -0.79 -13.12 6.63
N SER A 223 -1.65 -12.98 5.61
CA SER A 223 -1.28 -12.59 4.24
C SER A 223 -1.42 -11.09 3.92
N LEU A 224 -1.88 -10.27 4.88
CA LEU A 224 -2.07 -8.82 4.73
C LEU A 224 -0.76 -8.02 4.87
#